data_AF-A0A1E7FBY1-F1
#
_entry.id   AF-A0A1E7FBY1-F1
#
_cell.length_a   1.000
_cell.length_b   1.000
_cell.length_c   1.000
_cell.angle_alpha   90.00
_cell.angle_beta   90.00
_cell.angle_gamma   90.00
#
_symmetry.space_group_name_H-M   'P 1'
#
loop_
_entity.id
_entity.type
_entity.pdbx_description
1 polymer ?
#
loop_
_entity_poly.entity_id
_entity_poly.type
_entity_poly.pdbx_seq_one_letter_code
_entity_poly.pdbx_strand_id
1 'polypeptide(L)'
;YVECDDQLHRIHRLPVITKELNNADFYTSSQWFIISKDFAHYLANPQEEEGIFLRQYLDYISKAVVADENFFGTVLRNTHFCNKHHNWNFLHLMFDQWENEQDLDKRDQRKCMMPDPNHCGRSPTTLGLDYLDVLELSGDLFARKFVD
;
A
#
# COMPACT_ATOMS: atom_id res chain seq x y z
N TYR A 1 13.97 -5.03 2.46
CA TYR A 1 14.28 -4.68 1.07
C TYR A 1 15.12 -3.42 1.05
N VAL A 2 15.89 -3.21 0.00
CA VAL A 2 16.61 -1.96 -0.31
C VAL A 2 16.40 -1.64 -1.77
N GLU A 3 16.00 -0.41 -2.07
CA GLU A 3 15.89 0.09 -3.43
C GLU A 3 17.22 0.73 -3.85
N CYS A 4 17.85 0.22 -4.90
CA CYS A 4 19.07 0.76 -5.50
C CYS A 4 19.22 0.26 -6.95
N ASP A 5 19.93 1.02 -7.78
CA ASP A 5 20.14 0.71 -9.22
C ASP A 5 18.83 0.46 -9.99
N ASP A 6 17.80 1.27 -9.71
CA ASP A 6 16.44 1.15 -10.26
C ASP A 6 15.80 -0.24 -10.04
N GLN A 7 16.23 -0.94 -8.98
CA GLN A 7 15.75 -2.26 -8.60
C GLN A 7 15.53 -2.37 -7.09
N LEU A 8 14.63 -3.28 -6.71
CA LEU A 8 14.35 -3.56 -5.30
C LEU A 8 14.99 -4.89 -4.91
N HIS A 9 15.86 -4.89 -3.91
CA HIS A 9 16.64 -6.06 -3.52
C HIS A 9 16.12 -6.64 -2.20
N ARG A 10 15.85 -7.95 -2.19
CA ARG A 10 15.51 -8.68 -0.97
C ARG A 10 16.79 -9.00 -0.18
N ILE A 11 17.03 -8.26 0.89
CA ILE A 11 18.27 -8.36 1.67
C ILE A 11 18.15 -9.15 2.99
N HIS A 12 16.98 -9.13 3.65
CA HIS A 12 16.75 -9.88 4.89
C HIS A 12 15.25 -10.02 5.17
N ARG A 13 14.90 -10.86 6.17
CA ARG A 13 13.55 -10.96 6.73
C ARG A 13 13.42 -9.93 7.86
N LEU A 14 12.29 -9.22 7.92
CA LEU A 14 12.00 -8.36 9.06
C LEU A 14 11.56 -9.20 10.26
N PRO A 15 11.97 -8.84 11.49
CA PRO A 15 11.41 -9.45 12.69
C PRO A 15 9.90 -9.17 12.75
N VAL A 16 9.16 -10.01 13.46
CA VAL A 16 7.77 -9.68 13.81
C VAL A 16 7.77 -8.36 14.59
N ILE A 17 6.78 -7.50 14.37
CA ILE A 17 6.59 -6.27 15.16
C ILE A 17 6.53 -6.69 16.64
N THR A 18 7.59 -6.38 17.40
CA THR A 18 7.74 -6.79 18.81
C THR A 18 7.33 -5.66 19.76
N LYS A 19 7.62 -5.84 21.06
CA LYS A 19 7.54 -4.81 22.11
C LYS A 19 8.19 -3.48 21.72
N GLU A 20 9.20 -3.47 20.85
CA GLU A 20 9.90 -2.25 20.42
C GLU A 20 8.99 -1.27 19.67
N LEU A 21 7.91 -1.78 19.06
CA LEU A 21 6.84 -1.02 18.42
C LEU A 21 5.53 -1.12 19.21
N ASN A 22 5.60 -1.32 20.54
CA ASN A 22 4.44 -1.44 21.43
C ASN A 22 3.43 -2.54 21.03
N ASN A 23 3.87 -3.60 20.36
CA ASN A 23 2.98 -4.62 19.77
C ASN A 23 1.93 -4.01 18.83
N ALA A 24 2.31 -3.01 18.03
CA ALA A 24 1.42 -2.41 17.05
C ALA A 24 0.87 -3.46 16.08
N ASP A 25 -0.42 -3.33 15.78
CA ASP A 25 -1.06 -4.16 14.78
C ASP A 25 -0.66 -3.70 13.38
N PHE A 26 -0.37 -4.64 12.49
CA PHE A 26 -0.06 -4.36 11.10
C PHE A 26 -1.34 -4.42 10.25
N TYR A 27 -1.59 -3.38 9.47
CA TYR A 27 -2.79 -3.28 8.64
C TYR A 27 -2.44 -3.06 7.18
N THR A 28 -3.10 -3.82 6.31
CA THR A 28 -3.10 -3.58 4.87
C THR A 28 -4.17 -2.54 4.52
N SER A 29 -3.80 -1.62 3.64
CA SER A 29 -4.59 -0.50 3.14
C SER A 29 -4.29 -0.23 1.67
N SER A 30 -5.12 0.56 1.00
CA SER A 30 -4.85 1.00 -0.36
C SER A 30 -3.73 2.05 -0.42
N GLN A 31 -2.90 2.01 -1.47
CA GLN A 31 -1.95 3.09 -1.83
C GLN A 31 -2.65 4.41 -2.17
N TRP A 32 -3.93 4.33 -2.55
CA TRP A 32 -4.79 5.46 -2.86
C TRP A 32 -5.72 5.72 -1.69
N PHE A 33 -5.69 6.95 -1.19
CA PHE A 33 -6.43 7.37 -0.02
C PHE A 33 -6.68 8.88 -0.04
N ILE A 34 -7.58 9.32 0.82
CA ILE A 34 -7.83 10.72 1.13
C ILE A 34 -7.54 10.91 2.62
N ILE A 35 -6.73 11.91 2.97
CA ILE A 35 -6.36 12.20 4.35
C ILE A 35 -6.65 13.65 4.69
N SER A 36 -6.95 13.91 5.96
CA SER A 36 -7.12 15.27 6.47
C SER A 36 -5.77 15.99 6.53
N LYS A 37 -5.83 17.33 6.54
CA LYS A 37 -4.65 18.19 6.75
C LYS A 37 -3.92 17.83 8.05
N ASP A 38 -4.66 17.54 9.12
CA ASP A 38 -4.08 17.25 10.44
C ASP A 38 -3.29 15.94 10.42
N PHE A 39 -3.82 14.90 9.78
CA PHE A 39 -3.11 13.63 9.64
C PHE A 39 -1.88 13.78 8.73
N ALA A 40 -2.01 14.54 7.63
CA ALA A 40 -0.86 14.87 6.78
C ALA A 40 0.23 15.64 7.55
N HIS A 41 -0.15 16.60 8.40
CA HIS A 41 0.78 17.33 9.25
C HIS A 41 1.50 16.41 10.24
N TYR A 42 0.77 15.51 10.90
CA TYR A 42 1.35 14.51 11.79
C TYR A 42 2.40 13.65 11.07
N LEU A 43 2.06 13.15 9.87
CA LEU A 43 2.98 12.34 9.05
C LEU A 43 4.23 13.12 8.61
N ALA A 44 4.09 14.42 8.34
CA ALA A 44 5.19 15.28 7.90
C ALA A 44 6.14 15.71 9.04
N ASN A 45 5.69 15.63 10.30
CA ASN A 45 6.45 16.12 11.45
C ASN A 45 6.74 15.00 12.48
N PRO A 46 7.44 13.93 12.08
CA PRO A 46 7.68 12.79 12.96
C PRO A 46 8.52 13.14 14.19
N GLN A 47 9.23 14.28 14.22
CA GLN A 47 10.08 14.69 15.34
C GLN A 47 9.30 15.28 16.54
N GLU A 48 8.01 15.58 16.37
CA GLU A 48 7.17 16.06 17.46
C GLU A 48 6.95 14.99 18.55
N GLU A 49 6.53 15.40 19.76
CA GLU A 49 6.40 14.51 20.92
C GLU A 49 5.43 13.36 20.66
N GLU A 50 4.31 13.63 19.96
CA GLU A 50 3.32 12.64 19.55
C GLU A 50 3.80 11.69 18.43
N GLY A 51 4.96 11.99 17.82
CA GLY A 51 5.52 11.28 16.68
C GLY A 51 6.40 10.06 17.04
N ILE A 52 6.51 9.66 18.32
CA ILE A 52 7.38 8.54 18.73
C ILE A 52 7.08 7.26 17.94
N PHE A 53 5.80 6.85 17.88
CA PHE A 53 5.39 5.67 17.13
C PHE A 53 5.76 5.80 15.65
N LEU A 54 5.43 6.94 15.04
CA LEU A 54 5.73 7.21 13.63
C LEU A 54 7.23 7.10 13.33
N ARG A 55 8.11 7.65 14.19
CA ARG A 55 9.58 7.54 14.02
C ARG A 55 10.05 6.09 14.05
N GLN A 56 9.60 5.32 15.04
CA GLN A 56 10.00 3.92 15.18
C GLN A 56 9.47 3.09 14.00
N TYR A 57 8.23 3.34 13.60
CA TYR A 57 7.61 2.61 12.50
C TYR A 57 8.22 2.96 11.14
N LEU A 58 8.65 4.22 10.93
CA LEU A 58 9.37 4.63 9.73
C LEU A 58 10.66 3.82 9.52
N ASP A 59 11.41 3.54 10.58
CA ASP A 59 12.62 2.70 10.48
C ASP A 59 12.26 1.27 10.03
N TYR A 60 11.26 0.66 10.67
CA TYR A 60 10.78 -0.67 10.33
C TYR A 60 10.26 -0.77 8.89
N ILE A 61 9.36 0.15 8.50
CA ILE A 61 8.66 0.11 7.21
C ILE A 61 9.57 0.51 6.04
N SER A 62 10.68 1.23 6.29
CA SER A 62 11.68 1.58 5.27
C SER A 62 12.29 0.37 4.57
N LYS A 63 12.17 -0.82 5.17
CA LYS A 63 12.67 -2.08 4.65
C LYS A 63 11.55 -3.00 4.15
N ALA A 64 10.30 -2.56 4.13
CA ALA A 64 9.18 -3.32 3.55
C ALA A 64 9.08 -3.14 2.03
N VAL A 65 8.47 -4.10 1.35
CA VAL A 65 8.07 -3.98 -0.06
C VAL A 65 6.63 -3.49 -0.12
N VAL A 66 6.31 -2.62 -1.07
CA VAL A 66 4.99 -1.94 -1.17
C VAL A 66 4.60 -1.33 0.18
N ALA A 67 5.50 -0.54 0.74
CA ALA A 67 5.37 0.03 2.07
C ALA A 67 4.11 0.89 2.22
N ASP A 68 3.71 1.58 1.15
CA ASP A 68 2.53 2.43 1.09
C ASP A 68 1.20 1.67 1.22
N GLU A 69 1.14 0.39 0.85
CA GLU A 69 -0.03 -0.48 1.10
C GLU A 69 -0.19 -0.88 2.58
N ASN A 70 0.75 -0.53 3.45
CA ASN A 70 0.61 -0.83 4.88
C ASN A 70 0.88 0.38 5.78
N PHE A 71 1.67 1.34 5.31
CA PHE A 71 2.16 2.46 6.11
C PHE A 71 1.02 3.32 6.65
N PHE A 72 0.20 3.88 5.76
CA PHE A 72 -0.83 4.85 6.15
C PHE A 72 -1.92 4.20 7.00
N GLY A 73 -2.41 3.01 6.61
CA GLY A 73 -3.40 2.27 7.39
C GLY A 73 -2.90 1.89 8.78
N THR A 74 -1.64 1.47 8.88
CA THR A 74 -1.02 1.11 10.17
C THR A 74 -0.83 2.33 11.07
N VAL A 75 -0.31 3.44 10.54
CA VAL A 75 -0.13 4.67 11.33
C VAL A 75 -1.47 5.22 11.80
N LEU A 76 -2.46 5.28 10.91
CA LEU A 76 -3.79 5.79 11.27
C LEU A 76 -4.42 4.99 12.42
N ARG A 77 -4.32 3.66 12.36
CA ARG A 77 -4.97 2.76 13.33
C ARG A 77 -4.24 2.59 14.66
N ASN A 78 -2.94 2.86 14.71
CA ASN A 78 -2.13 2.75 15.94
C ASN A 78 -1.85 4.10 16.62
N THR A 79 -2.46 5.19 16.14
CA THR A 79 -2.30 6.54 16.71
C THR A 79 -3.63 7.11 17.19
N HIS A 80 -3.61 8.33 17.73
CA HIS A 80 -4.82 9.03 18.16
C HIS A 80 -5.83 9.32 17.04
N PHE A 81 -5.46 9.09 15.76
CA PHE A 81 -6.34 9.18 14.60
C PHE A 81 -7.19 7.91 14.36
N CYS A 82 -7.07 6.87 15.17
CA CYS A 82 -7.71 5.57 14.92
C CYS A 82 -9.24 5.65 14.77
N ASN A 83 -9.88 6.60 15.46
CA ASN A 83 -11.32 6.86 15.40
C ASN A 83 -11.75 7.69 14.17
N LYS A 84 -10.82 8.11 13.31
CA LYS A 84 -11.06 8.85 12.06
C LYS A 84 -10.98 7.96 10.83
N HIS A 85 -10.77 6.65 10.99
CA HIS A 85 -10.68 5.73 9.88
C HIS A 85 -12.05 5.49 9.24
N HIS A 86 -12.16 5.81 7.96
CA HIS A 86 -13.26 5.42 7.09
C HIS A 86 -12.76 4.32 6.15
N ASN A 87 -13.41 3.14 6.19
CA ASN A 87 -13.00 1.99 5.38
C ASN A 87 -13.51 2.09 3.92
N TRP A 88 -13.29 3.25 3.30
CA TRP A 88 -13.66 3.55 1.93
C TRP A 88 -12.72 4.66 1.41
N ASN A 89 -12.01 4.43 0.31
CA ASN A 89 -11.03 5.37 -0.25
C ASN A 89 -11.52 6.14 -1.49
N PHE A 90 -12.76 5.89 -1.92
CA PHE A 90 -13.42 6.52 -3.07
C PHE A 90 -12.75 6.24 -4.42
N LEU A 91 -12.01 5.13 -4.50
CA LEU A 91 -11.36 4.70 -5.73
C LEU A 91 -12.00 3.41 -6.23
N HIS A 92 -12.64 3.50 -7.40
CA HIS A 92 -13.01 2.33 -8.16
C HIS A 92 -11.77 1.66 -8.73
N LEU A 93 -11.60 0.39 -8.40
CA LEU A 93 -10.43 -0.38 -8.82
C LEU A 93 -10.85 -1.81 -9.13
N MET A 94 -10.57 -2.24 -10.35
CA MET A 94 -10.75 -3.63 -10.77
C MET A 94 -9.39 -4.24 -11.03
N PHE A 95 -9.08 -5.34 -10.34
CA PHE A 95 -7.81 -6.04 -10.51
C PHE A 95 -7.87 -6.99 -11.70
N ASP A 96 -6.77 -7.06 -12.42
CA ASP A 96 -6.51 -8.12 -13.38
C ASP A 96 -5.97 -9.39 -12.67
N GLN A 97 -5.69 -10.43 -13.45
CA GLN A 97 -5.06 -11.67 -13.01
C GLN A 97 -3.71 -11.43 -12.32
N TRP A 98 -3.35 -12.36 -11.44
CA TRP A 98 -2.03 -12.36 -10.81
C TRP A 98 -0.95 -12.68 -11.84
N GLU A 99 0.25 -12.13 -11.66
CA GLU A 99 1.35 -12.33 -12.63
C GLU A 99 1.81 -13.79 -12.74
N ASN A 100 1.56 -14.61 -11.72
CA ASN A 100 1.82 -16.05 -11.78
C ASN A 100 0.77 -16.83 -12.59
N GLU A 101 -0.41 -16.25 -12.82
CA GLU A 101 -1.48 -16.80 -13.66
C GLU A 101 -1.29 -16.44 -15.14
N GLN A 102 -0.45 -15.45 -15.43
CA GLN A 102 -0.10 -15.05 -16.80
C GLN A 102 0.89 -16.01 -17.48
N ASP A 103 0.82 -16.05 -18.81
CA ASP A 103 1.82 -16.69 -19.66
C ASP A 103 3.22 -16.12 -19.37
N LEU A 104 4.25 -16.97 -19.45
CA LEU A 104 5.64 -16.60 -19.08
C LEU A 104 6.21 -15.42 -19.88
N ASP A 105 5.78 -15.26 -21.13
CA ASP A 105 6.19 -14.18 -22.03
C ASP A 105 5.52 -12.83 -21.72
N LYS A 106 4.40 -12.84 -21.00
CA LYS A 106 3.64 -11.63 -20.61
C LYS A 106 3.91 -11.16 -19.19
N ARG A 107 4.47 -12.04 -18.35
CA ARG A 107 4.76 -11.77 -16.94
C ARG A 107 5.74 -10.62 -16.75
N ASP A 108 5.34 -9.63 -15.96
CA ASP A 108 6.23 -8.57 -15.50
C ASP A 108 7.10 -9.08 -14.34
N GLN A 109 8.34 -9.42 -14.64
CA GLN A 109 9.30 -9.95 -13.66
C GLN A 109 9.51 -9.02 -12.46
N ARG A 110 9.29 -7.70 -12.62
CA ARG A 110 9.42 -6.72 -11.54
C ARG A 110 8.35 -6.88 -10.45
N LYS A 111 7.27 -7.60 -10.73
CA LYS A 111 6.22 -7.92 -9.77
C LYS A 111 6.42 -9.28 -9.10
N CYS A 112 7.38 -10.08 -9.56
CA CYS A 112 7.69 -11.42 -9.08
C CYS A 112 9.00 -11.46 -8.28
N MET A 113 9.12 -10.55 -7.32
CA MET A 113 10.36 -10.31 -6.56
C MET A 113 10.72 -11.44 -5.58
N MET A 114 9.77 -12.32 -5.30
CA MET A 114 9.89 -13.41 -4.35
C MET A 114 10.19 -14.73 -5.08
N PRO A 115 11.02 -15.62 -4.50
CA PRO A 115 11.33 -16.92 -5.13
C PRO A 115 10.11 -17.80 -5.37
N ASP A 116 9.09 -17.68 -4.52
CA ASP A 116 7.84 -18.38 -4.70
C ASP A 116 6.94 -17.60 -5.66
N PRO A 117 6.58 -18.17 -6.83
CA PRO A 117 5.75 -17.50 -7.82
C PRO A 117 4.36 -17.14 -7.28
N ASN A 118 3.86 -17.79 -6.23
CA ASN A 118 2.57 -17.42 -5.63
C ASN A 118 2.59 -16.08 -4.87
N HIS A 119 3.77 -15.45 -4.77
CA HIS A 119 3.95 -14.12 -4.19
C HIS A 119 4.22 -13.04 -5.26
N CYS A 120 3.94 -13.32 -6.52
CA CYS A 120 3.95 -12.27 -7.52
C CYS A 120 2.80 -11.27 -7.27
N GLY A 121 3.04 -9.99 -7.53
CA GLY A 121 2.03 -8.95 -7.46
C GLY A 121 1.02 -9.03 -8.61
N ARG A 122 0.11 -8.04 -8.64
CA ARG A 122 -0.84 -7.81 -9.73
C ARG A 122 -1.07 -6.33 -9.91
N SER A 123 -1.76 -5.93 -10.98
CA SER A 123 -2.11 -4.53 -11.22
C SER A 123 -3.59 -4.39 -11.57
N PRO A 124 -4.16 -3.18 -11.42
CA PRO A 124 -5.49 -2.90 -11.93
C PRO A 124 -5.57 -3.14 -13.44
N THR A 125 -6.71 -3.65 -13.89
CA THR A 125 -7.04 -3.75 -15.30
C THR A 125 -7.20 -2.36 -15.92
N THR A 126 -7.17 -2.33 -17.25
CA THR A 126 -7.46 -1.13 -18.02
C THR A 126 -8.96 -1.05 -18.27
N LEU A 127 -9.59 0.04 -17.83
CA LEU A 127 -11.01 0.28 -17.95
C LEU A 127 -11.31 0.91 -19.32
N GLY A 128 -12.10 0.22 -20.14
CA GLY A 128 -12.67 0.72 -21.38
C GLY A 128 -14.13 1.18 -21.22
N LEU A 129 -14.78 1.46 -22.36
CA LEU A 129 -16.19 1.87 -22.40
C LEU A 129 -17.15 0.78 -21.90
N ASP A 130 -16.71 -0.47 -21.93
CA ASP A 130 -17.42 -1.63 -21.38
C ASP A 130 -17.59 -1.57 -19.86
N TYR A 131 -16.81 -0.73 -19.16
CA TYR A 131 -16.92 -0.50 -17.73
C TYR A 131 -17.76 0.74 -17.35
N LEU A 132 -18.33 1.45 -18.33
CA LEU A 132 -19.02 2.73 -18.07
C LEU A 132 -20.16 2.59 -17.06
N ASP A 133 -21.06 1.62 -17.25
CA ASP A 133 -22.19 1.39 -16.34
C ASP A 133 -21.72 1.06 -14.92
N VAL A 134 -20.62 0.30 -14.78
CA VAL A 134 -20.04 -0.05 -13.48
C VAL A 134 -19.46 1.19 -12.79
N LEU A 135 -18.81 2.08 -13.55
CA LEU A 135 -18.26 3.33 -13.03
C LEU A 135 -19.36 4.28 -12.58
N GLU A 136 -20.42 4.45 -13.38
CA GLU A 136 -21.57 5.30 -13.03
C GLU A 136 -22.28 4.84 -11.75
N LEU A 137 -22.34 3.52 -11.53
CA LEU A 137 -23.00 2.92 -10.37
C LEU A 137 -22.10 2.81 -9.13
N SER A 138 -20.79 2.99 -9.25
CA SER A 138 -19.83 2.76 -8.17
C SER A 138 -20.02 3.69 -6.97
N GLY A 139 -20.47 4.93 -7.20
CA GLY A 139 -20.49 5.98 -6.18
C GLY A 139 -19.10 6.45 -5.74
N ASP A 140 -18.04 5.98 -6.41
CA ASP A 140 -16.67 6.39 -6.17
C ASP A 140 -16.36 7.74 -6.83
N LEU A 141 -15.38 8.46 -6.28
CA LEU A 141 -14.96 9.76 -6.80
C LEU A 141 -13.88 9.63 -7.89
N PHE A 142 -13.12 8.55 -7.84
CA PHE A 142 -11.98 8.29 -8.73
C PHE A 142 -12.05 6.86 -9.28
N ALA A 143 -11.35 6.59 -10.38
CA ALA A 143 -11.20 5.26 -10.95
C ALA A 143 -9.79 5.05 -11.54
N ARG A 144 -9.33 3.80 -11.62
CA ARG A 144 -8.10 3.42 -12.36
C ARG A 144 -8.13 1.95 -12.82
N LYS A 145 -7.42 1.57 -13.90
CA LYS A 145 -6.49 2.36 -14.74
C LYS A 145 -7.12 2.69 -16.09
N PHE A 146 -6.75 3.83 -16.68
CA PHE A 146 -7.08 4.19 -18.06
C PHE A 146 -5.80 4.24 -18.90
N VAL A 147 -5.90 3.97 -20.21
CA VAL A 147 -4.82 4.15 -21.19
C VAL A 147 -5.38 4.91 -22.39
N ASP A 148 -4.55 5.74 -23.02
CA ASP A 148 -4.90 6.51 -24.23
C ASP A 148 -4.93 5.64 -25.49
#